data_AF-A0A967ZG64-F1
#
_entry.id   AF-A0A967ZG64-F1
#
_cell.length_a   1.000
_cell.length_b   1.000
_cell.length_c   1.000
_cell.angle_alpha   90.00
_cell.angle_beta   90.00
_cell.angle_gamma   90.00
#
_symmetry.space_group_name_H-M   'P 1'
#
loop_
_entity.id
_entity.type
_entity.pdbx_description
1 polymer ?
#
loop_
_entity_poly.entity_id
_entity_poly.type
_entity_poly.pdbx_seq_one_letter_code
_entity_poly.pdbx_strand_id
1 'polypeptide(L)'
;MAQQTIDLLAQEPQSLGEGWLGFTDLGFLLNTVLTLVLATVLGAVLAYHPRHRQTADTVEEIEAPKVFVTYAVIGALIGILVVKYGLVVGFVLFGIGGLIRFRTVMASPSMTGQVIYVTLIGLACGLDLPHVAVLATAFAYGLIQLLDAQVTYRIAINGLAADRVAEAAAAYRGVLEQHGCRIVSEKKSPLKERITFVFRSAASEQRGRLVELLETEVDPALRGAVDWEIE
;
A
#
# COMPACT_ATOMS: atom_id res chain seq x y z
N MET A 1 20.50 41.63 -13.30
CA MET A 1 19.42 40.62 -13.20
C MET A 1 19.93 39.28 -12.65
N ALA A 2 21.03 38.70 -13.16
CA ALA A 2 21.59 37.44 -12.61
C ALA A 2 22.14 37.57 -11.18
N GLN A 3 22.72 38.72 -10.81
CA GLN A 3 23.26 38.95 -9.47
C GLN A 3 22.17 39.00 -8.38
N GLN A 4 21.01 39.60 -8.69
CA GLN A 4 19.87 39.68 -7.77
C GLN A 4 19.24 38.30 -7.48
N THR A 5 19.30 37.35 -8.42
CA THR A 5 18.83 35.98 -8.21
C THR A 5 19.78 35.19 -7.31
N ILE A 6 21.08 35.51 -7.33
CA ILE A 6 22.10 34.88 -6.48
C ILE A 6 22.01 35.42 -5.05
N ASP A 7 21.80 36.73 -4.89
CA ASP A 7 21.65 37.35 -3.57
C ASP A 7 20.35 36.93 -2.86
N LEU A 8 19.27 36.63 -3.60
CA LEU A 8 18.02 36.08 -3.04
C LEU A 8 18.16 34.62 -2.54
N LEU A 9 19.12 33.85 -3.06
CA LEU A 9 19.42 32.49 -2.59
C LEU A 9 20.43 32.48 -1.43
N ALA A 10 21.11 33.59 -1.17
CA ALA A 10 22.16 33.71 -0.16
C ALA A 10 21.67 34.30 1.19
N GLN A 11 20.38 34.63 1.31
CA GLN A 11 19.81 35.33 2.47
C GLN A 11 18.87 34.49 3.35
N GLU A 12 18.92 33.16 3.29
CA GLU A 12 18.43 32.40 4.46
C GLU A 12 19.57 32.31 5.47
N PRO A 13 19.46 32.92 6.67
CA PRO A 13 20.36 32.58 7.75
C PRO A 13 20.16 31.08 8.00
N GLN A 14 21.10 30.27 7.51
CA GLN A 14 21.21 28.88 7.90
C GLN A 14 21.42 28.90 9.41
N SER A 15 20.34 28.63 10.16
CA SER A 15 20.45 28.39 11.58
C SER A 15 21.29 27.13 11.73
N LEU A 16 22.58 27.32 12.02
CA LEU A 16 23.44 26.28 12.55
C LEU A 16 22.65 25.63 13.69
N GLY A 17 22.47 24.31 13.62
CA GLY A 17 21.53 23.58 14.49
C GLY A 17 21.67 24.02 15.95
N GLU A 18 20.52 24.28 16.58
CA GLU A 18 20.42 24.88 17.93
C GLU A 18 21.07 24.02 19.03
N GLY A 19 21.44 22.78 18.71
CA GLY A 19 22.02 21.83 19.65
C GLY A 19 21.07 21.56 20.82
N TRP A 20 21.62 21.43 22.03
CA TRP A 20 20.84 21.19 23.24
C TRP A 20 19.93 22.37 23.64
N LEU A 21 20.20 23.58 23.14
CA LEU A 21 19.36 24.75 23.43
C LEU A 21 17.99 24.64 22.76
N GLY A 22 17.85 23.85 21.70
CA GLY A 22 16.56 23.59 21.05
C GLY A 22 15.52 22.96 21.98
N PHE A 23 15.93 22.29 23.06
CA PHE A 23 15.00 21.75 24.06
C PHE A 23 14.30 22.82 24.90
N THR A 24 14.78 24.07 24.87
CA THR A 24 14.16 25.18 25.61
C THR A 24 12.99 25.81 24.88
N ASP A 25 12.85 25.57 23.57
CA ASP A 25 11.73 26.07 22.77
C ASP A 25 10.51 25.15 22.92
N LEU A 26 9.80 25.33 24.03
CA LEU A 26 8.58 24.58 24.34
C LEU A 26 7.48 24.77 23.31
N GLY A 27 7.41 25.94 22.65
CA GLY A 27 6.40 26.22 21.63
C GLY A 27 6.63 25.38 20.38
N PHE A 28 7.88 25.35 19.90
CA PHE A 28 8.28 24.50 18.80
C PHE A 28 8.11 23.01 19.13
N LEU A 29 8.53 22.58 20.33
CA LEU A 29 8.37 21.19 20.77
C LEU A 29 6.90 20.77 20.83
N LEU A 30 6.03 21.60 21.40
CA LEU A 30 4.59 21.31 21.47
C LEU A 30 3.98 21.21 20.06
N ASN A 31 4.28 22.16 19.18
CA ASN A 31 3.78 22.11 17.80
C ASN A 31 4.29 20.85 17.08
N THR A 32 5.57 20.52 17.25
CA THR A 32 6.17 19.30 16.71
C THR A 32 5.45 18.04 17.19
N VAL A 33 5.19 17.93 18.49
CA VAL A 33 4.46 16.79 19.06
C VAL A 33 3.04 16.70 18.49
N LEU A 34 2.32 17.82 18.40
CA LEU A 34 0.97 17.86 17.83
C LEU A 34 0.97 17.44 16.36
N THR A 35 1.92 17.91 15.58
CA THR A 35 2.11 17.54 14.17
C THR A 35 2.41 16.06 14.00
N LEU A 36 3.28 15.50 14.84
CA LEU A 36 3.60 14.07 14.82
C LEU A 36 2.40 13.21 15.24
N VAL A 37 1.64 13.63 16.24
CA VAL A 37 0.40 12.97 16.64
C VAL A 37 -0.61 13.00 15.50
N LEU A 38 -0.82 14.16 14.87
CA LEU A 38 -1.73 14.29 13.73
C LEU A 38 -1.31 13.36 12.57
N ALA A 39 -0.04 13.38 12.18
CA ALA A 39 0.48 12.50 11.12
C ALA A 39 0.30 11.02 11.47
N THR A 40 0.52 10.64 12.73
CA THR A 40 0.31 9.27 13.23
C THR A 40 -1.16 8.87 13.11
N VAL A 41 -2.08 9.74 13.53
CA VAL A 41 -3.53 9.49 13.46
C VAL A 41 -3.99 9.37 12.02
N LEU A 42 -3.62 10.31 11.15
CA LEU A 42 -4.01 10.28 9.72
C LEU A 42 -3.41 9.06 9.00
N GLY A 43 -2.14 8.76 9.27
CA GLY A 43 -1.48 7.55 8.78
C GLY A 43 -2.18 6.29 9.26
N ALA A 44 -2.59 6.23 10.54
CA ALA A 44 -3.33 5.11 11.11
C ALA A 44 -4.73 4.95 10.49
N VAL A 45 -5.44 6.04 10.21
CA VAL A 45 -6.76 6.01 9.55
C VAL A 45 -6.68 5.34 8.19
N LEU A 46 -5.64 5.63 7.40
CA LEU A 46 -5.41 4.94 6.11
C LEU A 46 -4.87 3.53 6.29
N ALA A 47 -3.98 3.33 7.27
CA ALA A 47 -3.36 2.04 7.51
C ALA A 47 -4.35 0.96 7.97
N TYR A 48 -5.30 1.35 8.81
CA TYR A 48 -6.36 0.47 9.31
C TYR A 48 -7.65 0.56 8.48
N HIS A 49 -7.55 1.00 7.24
CA HIS A 49 -8.69 1.06 6.34
C HIS A 49 -9.40 -0.31 6.26
N PRO A 50 -10.73 -0.37 6.41
CA PRO A 50 -11.46 -1.64 6.55
C PRO A 50 -11.25 -2.61 5.39
N ARG A 51 -11.05 -2.10 4.16
CA ARG A 51 -10.73 -2.95 3.01
C ARG A 51 -9.31 -3.50 2.99
N HIS A 52 -8.34 -2.81 3.59
CA HIS A 52 -6.98 -3.35 3.67
C HIS A 52 -6.94 -4.58 4.59
N ARG A 53 -7.72 -4.55 5.68
CA ARG A 53 -7.87 -5.69 6.60
C ARG A 53 -8.64 -6.88 6.02
N GLN A 54 -9.52 -6.66 5.04
CA GLN A 54 -10.29 -7.73 4.40
C GLN A 54 -9.48 -8.55 3.37
N THR A 55 -8.39 -7.97 2.85
CA THR A 55 -7.56 -8.57 1.80
C THR A 55 -6.17 -8.99 2.32
N ALA A 56 -5.80 -8.62 3.55
CA ALA A 56 -4.50 -8.94 4.14
C ALA A 56 -4.40 -10.44 4.50
N ASP A 57 -3.81 -11.23 3.61
CA ASP A 57 -3.62 -12.67 3.77
C ASP A 57 -2.13 -13.05 3.86
N THR A 58 -1.20 -12.16 3.47
CA THR A 58 0.24 -12.36 3.62
C THR A 58 0.79 -11.74 4.91
N VAL A 59 1.90 -12.28 5.42
CA VAL A 59 2.56 -11.72 6.62
C VAL A 59 2.99 -10.28 6.35
N GLU A 60 3.48 -9.98 5.15
CA GLU A 60 3.85 -8.63 4.74
C GLU A 60 2.66 -7.65 4.75
N GLU A 61 1.47 -8.08 4.31
CA GLU A 61 0.25 -7.25 4.36
C GLU A 61 -0.29 -7.07 5.78
N ILE A 62 -0.15 -8.07 6.64
CA ILE A 62 -0.54 -7.96 8.06
C ILE A 62 0.36 -6.95 8.78
N GLU A 63 1.63 -6.82 8.38
CA GLU A 63 2.57 -5.84 8.95
C GLU A 63 2.54 -4.47 8.26
N ALA A 64 1.91 -4.35 7.09
CA ALA A 64 1.80 -3.12 6.33
C ALA A 64 1.26 -1.91 7.12
N PRO A 65 0.28 -2.06 8.04
CA PRO A 65 -0.18 -0.92 8.82
C PRO A 65 0.92 -0.27 9.67
N LYS A 66 1.85 -1.07 10.21
CA LYS A 66 3.00 -0.56 10.97
C LYS A 66 3.92 0.26 10.07
N VAL A 67 4.15 -0.23 8.85
CA VAL A 67 4.97 0.44 7.83
C VAL A 67 4.35 1.78 7.48
N PHE A 68 3.05 1.82 7.16
CA PHE A 68 2.35 3.05 6.80
C PHE A 68 2.41 4.12 7.89
N VAL A 69 2.13 3.77 9.13
CA VAL A 69 2.23 4.74 10.26
C VAL A 69 3.66 5.26 10.40
N THR A 70 4.66 4.38 10.28
CA THR A 70 6.08 4.77 10.35
C THR A 70 6.44 5.75 9.23
N TYR A 71 6.00 5.48 8.00
CA TYR A 71 6.26 6.35 6.86
C TYR A 71 5.51 7.69 6.94
N ALA A 72 4.32 7.75 7.53
CA ALA A 72 3.64 9.01 7.84
C ALA A 72 4.45 9.87 8.81
N VAL A 73 4.99 9.25 9.88
CA VAL A 73 5.84 9.93 10.86
C VAL A 73 7.14 10.42 10.20
N ILE A 74 7.77 9.59 9.36
CA ILE A 74 8.96 9.98 8.60
C ILE A 74 8.65 11.19 7.71
N GLY A 75 7.53 11.17 6.98
CA GLY A 75 7.10 12.30 6.16
C GLY A 75 6.96 13.59 6.97
N ALA A 76 6.30 13.52 8.13
CA ALA A 76 6.12 14.68 9.02
C ALA A 76 7.45 15.22 9.54
N LEU A 77 8.37 14.35 9.95
CA LEU A 77 9.72 14.75 10.35
C LEU A 77 10.47 15.45 9.22
N ILE A 78 10.42 14.92 7.99
CA ILE A 78 11.02 15.57 6.81
C ILE A 78 10.43 16.97 6.64
N GLY A 79 9.09 17.11 6.71
CA GLY A 79 8.43 18.42 6.58
C GLY A 79 8.87 19.42 7.64
N ILE A 80 8.89 19.02 8.91
CA ILE A 80 9.33 19.86 10.04
C ILE A 80 10.77 20.33 9.83
N LEU A 81 11.65 19.42 9.42
CA LEU A 81 13.06 19.73 9.16
C LEU A 81 13.22 20.71 7.98
N VAL A 82 12.44 20.54 6.91
CA VAL A 82 12.48 21.42 5.74
C VAL A 82 11.97 22.82 6.08
N VAL A 83 10.90 22.94 6.88
CA VAL A 83 10.38 24.24 7.32
C VAL A 83 11.38 24.96 8.21
N LYS A 84 12.03 24.25 9.14
CA LYS A 84 12.93 24.86 10.13
C LYS A 84 14.34 25.14 9.60
N TYR A 85 14.88 24.28 8.75
CA TYR A 85 16.29 24.32 8.31
C TYR A 85 16.45 24.53 6.79
N GLY A 86 15.34 24.73 6.08
CA GLY A 86 15.32 25.09 4.67
C GLY A 86 15.39 23.93 3.68
N LEU A 87 15.35 24.28 2.40
CA LEU A 87 15.24 23.32 1.28
C LEU A 87 16.45 22.40 1.12
N VAL A 88 17.64 22.82 1.56
CA VAL A 88 18.87 22.02 1.50
C VAL A 88 18.72 20.71 2.25
N VAL A 89 18.10 20.73 3.43
CA VAL A 89 17.82 19.51 4.22
C VAL A 89 16.86 18.59 3.48
N GLY A 90 15.87 19.16 2.79
CA GLY A 90 14.96 18.42 1.92
C GLY A 90 15.67 17.68 0.80
N PHE A 91 16.61 18.33 0.11
CA PHE A 91 17.41 17.69 -0.95
C PHE A 91 18.27 16.54 -0.43
N VAL A 92 18.90 16.70 0.75
CA VAL A 92 19.70 15.64 1.37
C VAL A 92 18.83 14.43 1.73
N LEU A 93 17.69 14.66 2.39
CA LEU A 93 16.75 13.59 2.79
C LEU A 93 16.17 12.88 1.56
N PHE A 94 15.77 13.62 0.53
CA PHE A 94 15.29 13.05 -0.73
C PHE A 94 16.38 12.25 -1.45
N GLY A 95 17.63 12.73 -1.46
CA GLY A 95 18.78 12.01 -2.01
C GLY A 95 19.01 10.67 -1.32
N ILE A 96 19.01 10.64 0.01
CA ILE A 96 19.14 9.41 0.80
C ILE A 96 17.98 8.45 0.50
N GLY A 97 16.73 8.94 0.47
CA GLY A 97 15.56 8.14 0.15
C GLY A 97 15.60 7.53 -1.24
N GLY A 98 16.03 8.30 -2.25
CA GLY A 98 16.21 7.83 -3.63
C GLY A 98 17.27 6.73 -3.73
N LEU A 99 18.40 6.88 -3.03
CA LEU A 99 19.45 5.87 -2.98
C LEU A 99 18.98 4.56 -2.37
N ILE A 100 18.18 4.60 -1.29
CA ILE A 100 17.60 3.40 -0.66
C ILE A 100 16.66 2.71 -1.64
N ARG A 101 15.76 3.44 -2.30
CA ARG A 101 14.82 2.87 -3.27
C ARG A 101 15.52 2.13 -4.41
N PHE A 102 16.65 2.64 -4.91
CA PHE A 102 17.41 1.97 -5.95
C PHE A 102 18.12 0.68 -5.48
N ARG A 103 18.29 0.50 -4.17
CA ARG A 103 18.89 -0.69 -3.56
C ARG A 103 17.87 -1.73 -3.10
N THR A 104 16.62 -1.34 -2.90
CA THR A 104 15.55 -2.21 -2.38
C THR A 104 14.58 -2.65 -3.48
N VAL A 105 14.41 -3.96 -3.67
CA VAL A 105 13.34 -4.50 -4.53
C VAL A 105 12.03 -4.46 -3.75
N MET A 106 11.08 -3.64 -4.20
CA MET A 106 9.71 -3.64 -3.64
C MET A 106 8.94 -4.83 -4.20
N ALA A 107 8.27 -5.60 -3.33
CA ALA A 107 7.56 -6.82 -3.71
C ALA A 107 6.28 -6.57 -4.54
N SER A 108 5.59 -5.42 -4.34
CA SER A 108 4.37 -5.07 -5.06
C SER A 108 4.27 -3.57 -5.40
N PRO A 109 3.88 -3.20 -6.64
CA PRO A 109 3.68 -1.81 -7.04
C PRO A 109 2.51 -1.13 -6.32
N SER A 110 1.49 -1.89 -5.91
CA SER A 110 0.33 -1.35 -5.17
C SER A 110 0.74 -0.82 -3.79
N MET A 111 1.48 -1.65 -3.03
CA MET A 111 2.00 -1.28 -1.71
C MET A 111 2.94 -0.07 -1.78
N THR A 112 3.78 0.00 -2.82
CA THR A 112 4.66 1.15 -3.05
C THR A 112 3.88 2.46 -3.19
N GLY A 113 2.79 2.45 -3.95
CA GLY A 113 1.94 3.64 -4.13
C GLY A 113 1.31 4.10 -2.82
N GLN A 114 0.81 3.18 -2.01
CA GLN A 114 0.21 3.48 -0.72
C GLN A 114 1.22 4.07 0.27
N VAL A 115 2.43 3.51 0.37
CA VAL A 115 3.50 4.06 1.20
C VAL A 115 3.83 5.49 0.80
N ILE A 116 4.00 5.77 -0.50
CA ILE A 116 4.30 7.11 -1.01
C ILE A 116 3.19 8.07 -0.62
N TYR A 117 1.94 7.68 -0.82
CA TYR A 117 0.80 8.54 -0.53
C TYR A 117 0.69 8.88 0.96
N VAL A 118 0.86 7.89 1.83
CA VAL A 118 0.86 8.09 3.30
C VAL A 118 2.03 8.97 3.73
N THR A 119 3.21 8.81 3.11
CA THR A 119 4.38 9.67 3.36
C THR A 119 4.08 11.12 2.97
N LEU A 120 3.37 11.36 1.86
CA LEU A 120 2.98 12.71 1.42
C LEU A 120 1.99 13.38 2.40
N ILE A 121 1.07 12.62 2.99
CA ILE A 121 0.18 13.13 4.05
C ILE A 121 0.99 13.54 5.27
N GLY A 122 1.93 12.69 5.70
CA GLY A 122 2.87 13.02 6.76
C GLY A 122 3.63 14.29 6.47
N LEU A 123 4.21 14.40 5.26
CA LEU A 123 4.92 15.58 4.80
C LEU A 123 4.06 16.85 4.85
N ALA A 124 2.79 16.78 4.41
CA ALA A 124 1.86 17.90 4.50
C ALA A 124 1.61 18.33 5.95
N CYS A 125 1.53 17.38 6.91
CA CYS A 125 1.48 17.73 8.33
C CYS A 125 2.75 18.48 8.76
N GLY A 126 3.93 17.98 8.36
CA GLY A 126 5.21 18.58 8.72
C GLY A 126 5.49 19.95 8.11
N LEU A 127 4.90 20.24 6.95
CA LEU A 127 5.00 21.52 6.25
C LEU A 127 4.05 22.61 6.79
N ASP A 128 3.45 22.38 7.96
CA ASP A 128 2.47 23.27 8.60
C ASP A 128 1.17 23.46 7.78
N LEU A 129 0.78 22.41 7.03
CA LEU A 129 -0.42 22.38 6.19
C LEU A 129 -1.43 21.31 6.68
N PRO A 130 -1.88 21.36 7.95
CA PRO A 130 -2.73 20.31 8.53
C PRO A 130 -4.08 20.16 7.82
N HIS A 131 -4.64 21.27 7.31
CA HIS A 131 -5.88 21.27 6.55
C HIS A 131 -5.76 20.49 5.23
N VAL A 132 -4.62 20.62 4.52
CA VAL A 132 -4.34 19.85 3.30
C VAL A 132 -4.18 18.38 3.63
N ALA A 133 -3.47 18.06 4.72
CA ALA A 133 -3.27 16.68 5.16
C ALA A 133 -4.60 15.97 5.46
N VAL A 134 -5.51 16.64 6.17
CA VAL A 134 -6.84 16.09 6.48
C VAL A 134 -7.68 15.89 5.21
N LEU A 135 -7.72 16.87 4.30
CA LEU A 135 -8.46 16.76 3.04
C LEU A 135 -7.91 15.66 2.13
N ALA A 136 -6.58 15.57 2.01
CA ALA A 136 -5.93 14.51 1.24
C ALA A 136 -6.22 13.12 1.83
N THR A 137 -6.19 12.99 3.16
CA THR A 137 -6.54 11.74 3.86
C THR A 137 -7.99 11.34 3.58
N ALA A 138 -8.93 12.27 3.68
CA ALA A 138 -10.34 12.02 3.41
C ALA A 138 -10.57 11.61 1.94
N PHE A 139 -9.91 12.29 1.01
CA PHE A 139 -9.98 11.97 -0.41
C PHE A 139 -9.41 10.57 -0.71
N ALA A 140 -8.27 10.23 -0.14
CA ALA A 140 -7.65 8.92 -0.29
C ALA A 140 -8.50 7.80 0.30
N TYR A 141 -9.06 8.02 1.48
CA TYR A 141 -10.00 7.10 2.10
C TYR A 141 -11.20 6.83 1.17
N GLY A 142 -11.76 7.89 0.57
CA GLY A 142 -12.84 7.76 -0.41
C GLY A 142 -12.43 7.05 -1.70
N LEU A 143 -11.23 7.33 -2.22
CA LEU A 143 -10.70 6.66 -3.39
C LEU A 143 -10.49 5.17 -3.16
N ILE A 144 -9.91 4.77 -2.03
CA ILE A 144 -9.72 3.36 -1.68
C ILE A 144 -11.08 2.66 -1.60
N GLN A 145 -12.08 3.29 -0.98
CA GLN A 145 -13.44 2.78 -0.95
C GLN A 145 -14.09 2.63 -2.34
N LEU A 146 -13.74 3.50 -3.30
CA LEU A 146 -14.29 3.43 -4.66
C LEU A 146 -13.55 2.41 -5.53
N LEU A 147 -12.21 2.37 -5.44
CA LEU A 147 -11.35 1.58 -6.32
C LEU A 147 -11.25 0.11 -5.90
N ASP A 148 -11.15 -0.18 -4.61
CA ASP A 148 -11.08 -1.55 -4.10
C ASP A 148 -12.45 -2.23 -4.00
N ALA A 149 -13.45 -1.75 -4.76
CA ALA A 149 -14.79 -2.32 -4.76
C ALA A 149 -14.86 -3.69 -5.47
N GLN A 150 -13.82 -4.07 -6.22
CA GLN A 150 -13.73 -5.38 -6.88
C GLN A 150 -12.39 -6.04 -6.56
N VAL A 151 -12.38 -6.95 -5.58
CA VAL A 151 -11.20 -7.74 -5.26
C VAL A 151 -10.97 -8.75 -6.38
N THR A 152 -9.75 -8.76 -6.91
CA THR A 152 -9.32 -9.72 -7.93
C THR A 152 -8.60 -10.87 -7.22
N TYR A 153 -9.19 -12.06 -7.24
CA TYR A 153 -8.59 -13.28 -6.71
C TYR A 153 -7.86 -14.01 -7.81
N ARG A 154 -6.73 -14.63 -7.47
CA ARG A 154 -6.06 -15.59 -8.32
C ARG A 154 -5.94 -16.94 -7.62
N ILE A 155 -6.39 -18.00 -8.30
CA ILE A 155 -6.34 -19.38 -7.82
C ILE A 155 -5.43 -20.16 -8.77
N ALA A 156 -4.49 -20.91 -8.22
CA ALA A 156 -3.68 -21.91 -8.92
C ALA A 156 -4.07 -23.32 -8.45
N ILE A 157 -4.65 -24.12 -9.34
CA ILE A 157 -5.02 -25.50 -9.06
C ILE A 157 -3.89 -26.39 -9.58
N ASN A 158 -3.21 -27.11 -8.68
CA ASN A 158 -2.06 -27.97 -8.95
C ASN A 158 -2.43 -29.46 -8.88
N GLY A 159 -1.63 -30.33 -9.50
CA GLY A 159 -1.78 -31.79 -9.37
C GLY A 159 -2.92 -32.37 -10.21
N LEU A 160 -3.19 -31.76 -11.36
CA LEU A 160 -4.21 -32.22 -12.31
C LEU A 160 -3.59 -33.19 -13.32
N ALA A 161 -4.29 -34.29 -13.64
CA ALA A 161 -3.85 -35.18 -14.70
C ALA A 161 -3.70 -34.43 -16.04
N ALA A 162 -2.52 -34.50 -16.67
CA ALA A 162 -2.14 -33.69 -17.83
C ALA A 162 -3.10 -33.81 -19.03
N ASP A 163 -3.75 -34.97 -19.17
CA ASP A 163 -4.75 -35.32 -20.17
C ASP A 163 -6.14 -34.74 -19.87
N ARG A 164 -6.43 -34.39 -18.60
CA ARG A 164 -7.74 -33.90 -18.14
C ARG A 164 -7.75 -32.43 -17.70
N VAL A 165 -6.64 -31.71 -17.89
CA VAL A 165 -6.53 -30.28 -17.54
C VAL A 165 -7.60 -29.42 -18.23
N ALA A 166 -7.99 -29.77 -19.46
CA ALA A 166 -9.03 -29.03 -20.18
C ALA A 166 -10.43 -29.24 -19.58
N GLU A 167 -10.75 -30.48 -19.18
CA GLU A 167 -12.01 -30.86 -18.53
C GLU A 167 -12.11 -30.26 -17.13
N ALA A 168 -11.03 -30.36 -16.34
CA ALA A 168 -10.94 -29.73 -15.03
C ALA A 168 -11.18 -28.23 -15.14
N ALA A 169 -10.51 -27.54 -16.08
CA ALA A 169 -10.70 -26.11 -16.27
C ALA A 169 -12.16 -25.73 -16.53
N ALA A 170 -12.89 -26.51 -17.35
CA ALA A 170 -14.30 -26.26 -17.62
C ALA A 170 -15.17 -26.46 -16.36
N ALA A 171 -14.89 -27.49 -15.55
CA ALA A 171 -15.59 -27.74 -14.29
C ALA A 171 -15.38 -26.61 -13.28
N TYR A 172 -14.14 -26.21 -13.02
CA TYR A 172 -13.81 -25.09 -12.12
C TYR A 172 -14.41 -23.77 -12.60
N ARG A 173 -14.36 -23.52 -13.91
CA ARG A 173 -14.99 -22.34 -14.53
C ARG A 173 -16.50 -22.31 -14.31
N GLY A 174 -17.18 -23.44 -14.50
CA GLY A 174 -18.62 -23.56 -14.30
C GLY A 174 -19.04 -23.17 -12.88
N VAL A 175 -18.36 -23.70 -11.87
CA VAL A 175 -18.64 -23.40 -10.45
C VAL A 175 -18.38 -21.92 -10.15
N LEU A 176 -17.28 -21.34 -10.65
CA LEU A 176 -16.96 -19.92 -10.46
C LEU A 176 -18.00 -19.00 -11.12
N GLU A 177 -18.38 -19.24 -12.37
CA GLU A 177 -19.37 -18.42 -13.08
C GLU A 177 -20.78 -18.57 -12.46
N GLN A 178 -21.17 -19.77 -12.02
CA GLN A 178 -22.46 -20.01 -11.34
C GLN A 178 -22.59 -19.24 -10.03
N HIS A 179 -21.49 -19.05 -9.31
CA HIS A 179 -21.47 -18.33 -8.04
C HIS A 179 -21.20 -16.82 -8.18
N GLY A 180 -21.29 -16.29 -9.41
CA GLY A 180 -21.19 -14.85 -9.70
C GLY A 180 -19.76 -14.32 -9.75
N CYS A 181 -18.74 -15.17 -9.79
CA CYS A 181 -17.36 -14.75 -9.99
C CYS A 181 -17.14 -14.38 -11.46
N ARG A 182 -16.71 -13.14 -11.71
CA ARG A 182 -16.39 -12.70 -13.08
C ARG A 182 -14.95 -13.05 -13.40
N ILE A 183 -14.74 -14.04 -14.28
CA ILE A 183 -13.41 -14.46 -14.70
C ILE A 183 -12.77 -13.37 -15.60
N VAL A 184 -11.58 -12.93 -15.22
CA VAL A 184 -10.76 -11.93 -15.93
C VAL A 184 -9.71 -12.61 -16.79
N SER A 185 -9.10 -13.69 -16.28
CA SER A 185 -8.09 -14.46 -17.02
C SER A 185 -8.13 -15.94 -16.64
N GLU A 186 -7.86 -16.80 -17.62
CA GLU A 186 -7.76 -18.24 -17.47
C GLU A 186 -6.49 -18.71 -18.19
N LYS A 187 -5.58 -19.37 -17.46
CA LYS A 187 -4.33 -19.90 -18.01
C LYS A 187 -4.23 -21.38 -17.73
N LYS A 188 -4.31 -22.20 -18.78
CA LYS A 188 -4.13 -23.65 -18.73
C LYS A 188 -2.66 -23.98 -18.99
N SER A 189 -2.02 -24.71 -18.09
CA SER A 189 -0.64 -25.19 -18.25
C SER A 189 -0.60 -26.71 -18.12
N PRO A 190 -0.89 -27.46 -19.21
CA PRO A 190 -0.90 -28.93 -19.18
C PRO A 190 0.44 -29.53 -18.80
N LEU A 191 1.53 -28.92 -19.29
CA LEU A 191 2.91 -29.31 -18.98
C LEU A 191 3.31 -29.13 -17.50
N LYS A 192 2.58 -28.30 -16.76
CA LYS A 192 2.81 -28.06 -15.32
C LYS A 192 1.69 -28.65 -14.46
N GLU A 193 0.77 -29.41 -15.07
CA GLU A 193 -0.39 -30.01 -14.38
C GLU A 193 -1.18 -28.97 -13.56
N ARG A 194 -1.25 -27.74 -14.10
CA ARG A 194 -1.72 -26.56 -13.37
C ARG A 194 -2.70 -25.71 -14.18
N ILE A 195 -3.72 -25.23 -13.51
CA ILE A 195 -4.64 -24.20 -14.04
C ILE A 195 -4.56 -22.98 -13.15
N THR A 196 -4.52 -21.79 -13.75
CA THR A 196 -4.57 -20.53 -13.02
C THR A 196 -5.77 -19.73 -13.46
N PHE A 197 -6.65 -19.39 -12.52
CA PHE A 197 -7.80 -18.52 -12.72
C PHE A 197 -7.53 -17.17 -12.05
N VAL A 198 -7.89 -16.08 -12.72
CA VAL A 198 -7.96 -14.73 -12.15
C VAL A 198 -9.40 -14.29 -12.29
N PHE A 199 -10.10 -14.04 -11.18
CA PHE A 199 -11.51 -13.64 -11.20
C PHE A 199 -11.80 -12.56 -10.17
N ARG A 200 -12.80 -11.74 -10.43
CA ARG A 200 -13.28 -10.73 -9.49
C ARG A 200 -14.46 -11.27 -8.71
N SER A 201 -14.43 -11.10 -7.39
CA SER A 201 -15.57 -11.34 -6.50
C SER A 201 -15.82 -10.13 -5.60
N ALA A 202 -17.09 -9.91 -5.26
CA ALA A 202 -17.57 -8.76 -4.49
C ALA A 202 -17.29 -8.87 -2.98
N ALA A 203 -16.84 -10.01 -2.45
CA ALA A 203 -16.60 -10.17 -1.01
C ALA A 203 -15.47 -11.16 -0.69
N SER A 204 -14.60 -10.80 0.27
CA SER A 204 -13.55 -11.68 0.82
C SER A 204 -14.07 -12.79 1.73
N GLU A 205 -15.28 -12.59 2.27
CA GLU A 205 -16.04 -13.57 3.06
C GLU A 205 -16.40 -14.85 2.27
N GLN A 206 -16.19 -14.85 0.94
CA GLN A 206 -16.44 -16.00 0.09
C GLN A 206 -15.27 -16.98 -0.01
N ARG A 207 -14.04 -16.69 0.47
CA ARG A 207 -12.89 -17.59 0.25
C ARG A 207 -13.12 -18.99 0.84
N GLY A 208 -13.47 -19.09 2.13
CA GLY A 208 -13.74 -20.38 2.78
C GLY A 208 -14.92 -21.11 2.14
N ARG A 209 -15.97 -20.36 1.80
CA ARG A 209 -17.15 -20.89 1.11
C ARG A 209 -16.83 -21.36 -0.31
N LEU A 210 -15.97 -20.64 -1.04
CA LEU A 210 -15.51 -21.01 -2.39
C LEU A 210 -14.65 -22.25 -2.35
N VAL A 211 -13.76 -22.40 -1.36
CA VAL A 211 -13.00 -23.65 -1.19
C VAL A 211 -13.95 -24.81 -0.96
N GLU A 212 -14.90 -24.67 -0.05
CA GLU A 212 -15.90 -25.70 0.24
C GLU A 212 -16.79 -26.02 -0.98
N LEU A 213 -17.19 -25.01 -1.75
CA LEU A 213 -17.96 -25.18 -2.99
C LEU A 213 -17.13 -25.86 -4.09
N LEU A 214 -15.86 -25.49 -4.26
CA LEU A 214 -14.95 -26.13 -5.21
C LEU A 214 -14.67 -27.59 -4.81
N GLU A 215 -14.55 -27.88 -3.52
CA GLU A 215 -14.41 -29.23 -2.99
C GLU A 215 -15.72 -30.05 -3.00
N THR A 216 -16.88 -29.41 -3.12
CA THR A 216 -18.17 -30.11 -3.13
C THR A 216 -18.68 -30.34 -4.55
N GLU A 217 -18.59 -29.33 -5.43
CA GLU A 217 -19.24 -29.33 -6.75
C GLU A 217 -18.33 -29.78 -7.90
N VAL A 218 -17.01 -29.76 -7.73
CA VAL A 218 -16.09 -30.28 -8.75
C VAL A 218 -15.99 -31.80 -8.61
N ASP A 219 -16.10 -32.53 -9.73
CA ASP A 219 -15.96 -33.99 -9.78
C ASP A 219 -14.66 -34.45 -9.08
N PRO A 220 -14.71 -35.40 -8.11
CA PRO A 220 -13.54 -35.93 -7.42
C PRO A 220 -12.41 -36.39 -8.36
N ALA A 221 -12.73 -36.86 -9.56
CA ALA A 221 -11.75 -37.33 -10.54
C ALA A 221 -11.01 -36.19 -11.28
N LEU A 222 -11.45 -34.94 -11.09
CA LEU A 222 -10.88 -33.72 -11.69
C LEU A 222 -10.31 -32.75 -10.65
N ARG A 223 -10.23 -33.17 -9.37
CA ARG A 223 -9.74 -32.33 -8.28
C ARG A 223 -8.22 -32.25 -8.27
N GLY A 224 -7.72 -31.06 -7.95
CA GLY A 224 -6.31 -30.80 -7.68
C GLY A 224 -6.18 -30.06 -6.36
N ALA A 225 -4.94 -29.88 -5.89
CA ALA A 225 -4.66 -29.03 -4.74
C ALA A 225 -4.91 -27.56 -5.13
N VAL A 226 -5.87 -26.92 -4.48
CA VAL A 226 -6.21 -25.52 -4.71
C VAL A 226 -5.25 -24.64 -3.91
N ASP A 227 -4.34 -23.99 -4.61
CA ASP A 227 -3.43 -23.00 -4.06
C ASP A 227 -3.96 -21.59 -4.40
N TRP A 228 -3.94 -20.68 -3.43
CA TRP A 228 -4.46 -19.32 -3.61
C TRP A 228 -3.29 -18.35 -3.63
N GLU A 229 -3.09 -17.67 -4.75
CA GLU A 229 -2.08 -16.61 -4.89
C GLU A 229 -2.86 -15.29 -5.08
N ILE A 230 -2.83 -14.37 -4.12
CA ILE A 230 -3.44 -13.04 -4.27
C ILE A 230 -2.35 -12.06 -4.72
N GLU A 231 -2.66 -11.18 -5.68
CA GLU A 231 -1.80 -10.07 -6.15
C GLU A 231 -2.36 -8.71 -5.71
#